data_AF-A0AAX4PGR7-F1
#
_entry.id   AF-A0AAX4PGR7-F1
#
_cell.length_a   1.000
_cell.length_b   1.000
_cell.length_c   1.000
_cell.angle_alpha   90.00
_cell.angle_beta   90.00
_cell.angle_gamma   90.00
#
_symmetry.space_group_name_H-M   'P 1'
#
loop_
_entity.id
_entity.type
_entity.pdbx_description
1 polymer ?
#
loop_
_entity_poly.entity_id
_entity_poly.type
_entity_poly.pdbx_seq_one_letter_code
_entity_poly.pdbx_strand_id
1 'polypeptide(L)'
;MKVLCVGGTGYLGQYLVEGLKSDGHDVAFTYNTKESKAVSKLQDVEHATGYWVDLATGEGLRQLAEEFGEPGLVVNCAAISQPRACEEDPDLAMAVNVPTRLVEDYLHGRFEGRPALAHLSTDHVYRGRKALVTEDERSEVGPVNAYGRTKLEAETFVSSSYANHAIFRSSIIYGGSKDVGRTLFVQFLDQALGAEGAEFGAFRNEFRSPVYVRDIVTLCATLADRVARGEGIAPPAEGPRVFNLGGPERLSRADMARMLCGRRGYPERRVVEVDRPAEAKSPADASMDSAKLRDTFGLATTPFDRALREIFP
;
A
#
# COMPACT_ATOMS: atom_id res chain seq x y z
N MET A 1 -8.08 -19.78 6.03
CA MET A 1 -6.83 -20.23 5.37
C MET A 1 -5.63 -19.54 6.03
N LYS A 2 -4.40 -19.94 5.71
CA LYS A 2 -3.19 -19.24 6.15
C LYS A 2 -2.88 -18.05 5.26
N VAL A 3 -2.66 -16.87 5.85
CA VAL A 3 -2.28 -15.64 5.14
C VAL A 3 -1.02 -15.03 5.77
N LEU A 4 -0.05 -14.67 4.95
CA LEU A 4 1.18 -13.99 5.38
C LEU A 4 1.15 -12.52 4.98
N CYS A 5 1.22 -11.62 5.95
CA CYS A 5 1.37 -10.18 5.74
C CYS A 5 2.83 -9.74 5.89
N VAL A 6 3.54 -9.53 4.78
CA VAL A 6 4.93 -9.05 4.80
C VAL A 6 4.94 -7.54 5.03
N GLY A 7 5.67 -7.08 6.05
CA GLY A 7 5.64 -5.67 6.49
C GLY A 7 4.46 -5.35 7.41
N GLY A 8 4.08 -6.31 8.27
CA GLY A 8 2.91 -6.24 9.16
C GLY A 8 2.92 -5.10 10.16
N THR A 9 4.09 -4.61 10.59
CA THR A 9 4.18 -3.46 11.51
C THR A 9 4.02 -2.10 10.81
N GLY A 10 4.02 -2.08 9.47
CA GLY A 10 3.72 -0.89 8.70
C GLY A 10 2.26 -0.46 8.83
N TYR A 11 1.94 0.73 8.32
CA TYR A 11 0.59 1.30 8.39
C TYR A 11 -0.48 0.37 7.82
N LEU A 12 -0.35 -0.01 6.55
CA LEU A 12 -1.27 -0.95 5.90
C LEU A 12 -1.21 -2.34 6.55
N GLY A 13 0.00 -2.81 6.89
CA GLY A 13 0.21 -4.13 7.51
C GLY A 13 -0.62 -4.32 8.78
N GLN A 14 -0.67 -3.33 9.67
CA GLN A 14 -1.46 -3.41 10.90
C GLN A 14 -2.97 -3.58 10.61
N TYR A 15 -3.51 -2.84 9.65
CA TYR A 15 -4.91 -3.00 9.23
C TYR A 15 -5.19 -4.35 8.59
N LEU A 16 -4.25 -4.88 7.80
CA LEU A 16 -4.40 -6.19 7.17
C LEU A 16 -4.40 -7.31 8.21
N VAL A 17 -3.48 -7.28 9.17
CA VAL A 17 -3.41 -8.30 10.22
C VAL A 17 -4.71 -8.31 11.02
N GLU A 18 -5.18 -7.15 11.48
CA GLU A 18 -6.43 -7.03 12.23
C GLU A 18 -7.65 -7.46 11.41
N GLY A 19 -7.74 -7.01 10.16
CA GLY A 19 -8.87 -7.27 9.28
C GLY A 19 -8.98 -8.75 8.88
N LEU A 20 -7.90 -9.32 8.34
CA LEU A 20 -7.87 -10.72 7.89
C LEU A 20 -8.07 -11.71 9.05
N LYS A 21 -7.58 -11.36 10.25
CA LYS A 21 -7.88 -12.12 11.47
C LYS A 21 -9.36 -12.03 11.83
N SER A 22 -9.97 -10.85 11.74
CA SER A 22 -11.40 -10.67 12.02
C SER A 22 -12.27 -11.49 11.07
N ASP A 23 -11.79 -11.73 9.84
CA ASP A 23 -12.41 -12.60 8.85
C ASP A 23 -12.11 -14.11 9.06
N GLY A 24 -11.44 -14.47 10.16
CA GLY A 24 -11.21 -15.86 10.57
C GLY A 24 -10.03 -16.55 9.87
N HIS A 25 -9.09 -15.80 9.30
CA HIS A 25 -7.85 -16.36 8.76
C HIS A 25 -6.79 -16.59 9.84
N ASP A 26 -5.91 -17.57 9.62
CA ASP A 26 -4.69 -17.79 10.40
C ASP A 26 -3.60 -16.90 9.83
N VAL A 27 -3.17 -15.87 10.58
CA VAL A 27 -2.36 -14.77 10.05
C VAL A 27 -0.96 -14.79 10.65
N ALA A 28 0.05 -14.88 9.77
CA ALA A 28 1.41 -14.50 10.13
C ALA A 28 1.72 -13.10 9.61
N PHE A 29 2.59 -12.38 10.31
CA PHE A 29 3.07 -11.09 9.85
C PHE A 29 4.57 -10.93 10.08
N THR A 30 5.23 -10.19 9.20
CA THR A 30 6.68 -9.94 9.35
C THR A 30 6.99 -8.51 9.79
N TYR A 31 8.11 -8.35 10.49
CA TYR A 31 8.63 -7.05 10.90
C TYR A 31 10.15 -7.04 10.87
N ASN A 32 10.76 -5.86 10.66
CA ASN A 32 12.21 -5.71 10.63
C ASN A 32 12.76 -4.94 11.85
N THR A 33 11.96 -4.07 12.47
CA THR A 33 12.33 -3.33 13.67
C THR A 33 12.02 -4.14 14.92
N LYS A 34 13.06 -4.51 15.68
CA LYS A 34 12.96 -5.37 16.87
C LYS A 34 12.21 -4.73 18.05
N GLU A 35 12.11 -3.39 18.08
CA GLU A 35 11.44 -2.63 19.13
C GLU A 35 10.37 -1.71 18.52
N SER A 36 9.16 -2.23 18.32
CA SER A 36 8.03 -1.42 17.89
C SER A 36 6.82 -1.74 18.76
N LYS A 37 6.15 -0.70 19.27
CA LYS A 37 4.86 -0.82 19.97
C LYS A 37 3.82 -1.56 19.12
N ALA A 38 3.94 -1.50 17.79
CA ALA A 38 3.08 -2.24 16.87
C ALA A 38 3.28 -3.75 16.99
N VAL A 39 4.51 -4.24 17.23
CA VAL A 39 4.77 -5.68 17.40
C VAL A 39 4.04 -6.19 18.63
N SER A 40 4.22 -5.55 19.78
CA SER A 40 3.54 -5.96 21.02
C SER A 40 2.03 -5.95 20.86
N LYS A 41 1.46 -4.89 20.28
CA LYS A 41 0.01 -4.79 20.04
C LYS A 41 -0.52 -5.86 19.09
N LEU A 42 0.22 -6.19 18.04
CA LEU A 42 -0.17 -7.23 17.09
C LEU A 42 0.02 -8.65 17.66
N GLN A 43 0.98 -8.85 18.56
CA GLN A 43 1.16 -10.13 19.26
C GLN A 43 0.03 -10.41 20.26
N ASP A 44 -0.60 -9.36 20.81
CA ASP A 44 -1.79 -9.49 21.65
C ASP A 44 -3.05 -9.85 20.83
N VAL A 45 -2.99 -9.80 19.49
CA VAL A 45 -4.09 -10.25 18.63
C VAL A 45 -4.05 -11.77 18.58
N GLU A 46 -5.06 -12.41 19.19
CA GLU A 46 -5.23 -13.87 19.16
C GLU A 46 -5.17 -14.41 17.72
N HIS A 47 -4.40 -15.48 17.49
CA HIS A 47 -4.15 -16.08 16.17
C HIS A 47 -3.39 -15.20 15.16
N ALA A 48 -2.66 -14.18 15.62
CA ALA A 48 -1.66 -13.48 14.82
C ALA A 48 -0.24 -13.80 15.32
N THR A 49 0.63 -14.34 14.46
CA THR A 49 2.01 -14.68 14.83
C THR A 49 3.00 -13.77 14.10
N GLY A 50 3.83 -13.07 14.87
CA GLY A 50 4.84 -12.15 14.36
C GLY A 50 6.19 -12.84 14.15
N TYR A 51 6.82 -12.61 13.01
CA TYR A 51 8.15 -13.12 12.67
C TYR A 51 9.10 -11.97 12.32
N TRP A 52 10.27 -11.95 12.95
CA TRP A 52 11.31 -11.02 12.55
C TRP A 52 11.91 -11.49 11.20
N VAL A 53 11.94 -10.60 10.22
CA VAL A 53 12.51 -10.85 8.89
C VAL A 53 13.26 -9.62 8.41
N ASP A 54 14.45 -9.84 7.88
CA ASP A 54 15.16 -8.87 7.05
C ASP A 54 15.03 -9.23 5.58
N LEU A 55 14.31 -8.41 4.83
CA LEU A 55 14.07 -8.64 3.40
C LEU A 55 15.29 -8.32 2.54
N ALA A 56 16.22 -7.49 3.02
CA ALA A 56 17.45 -7.21 2.28
C ALA A 56 18.38 -8.43 2.25
N THR A 57 18.44 -9.17 3.36
CA THR A 57 19.34 -10.32 3.55
C THR A 57 18.65 -11.67 3.43
N GLY A 58 17.32 -11.73 3.61
CA GLY A 58 16.54 -12.96 3.71
C GLY A 58 16.57 -13.59 5.11
N GLU A 59 17.25 -12.98 6.08
CA GLU A 59 17.31 -13.50 7.44
C GLU A 59 15.91 -13.59 8.06
N GLY A 60 15.64 -14.69 8.77
CA GLY A 60 14.32 -14.97 9.37
C GLY A 60 13.32 -15.70 8.44
N LEU A 61 13.49 -15.65 7.11
CA LEU A 61 12.56 -16.32 6.18
C LEU A 61 12.50 -17.84 6.36
N ARG A 62 13.64 -18.47 6.70
CA ARG A 62 13.69 -19.91 7.00
C ARG A 62 12.85 -20.27 8.22
N GLN A 63 13.02 -19.53 9.31
CA GLN A 63 12.27 -19.77 10.56
C GLN A 63 10.76 -19.57 10.31
N LEU A 64 10.39 -18.50 9.61
CA LEU A 64 9.02 -18.25 9.19
C LEU A 64 8.45 -19.45 8.42
N ALA A 65 9.21 -20.03 7.49
CA ALA A 65 8.74 -21.18 6.72
C ALA A 65 8.59 -22.45 7.56
N GLU A 66 9.52 -22.69 8.49
CA GLU A 66 9.51 -23.87 9.37
C GLU A 66 8.36 -23.82 10.39
N GLU A 67 8.08 -22.65 10.96
CA GLU A 67 7.07 -22.50 12.01
C GLU A 67 5.66 -22.21 11.47
N PHE A 68 5.53 -21.29 10.50
CA PHE A 68 4.22 -20.94 9.95
C PHE A 68 3.77 -21.89 8.83
N GLY A 69 4.71 -22.47 8.08
CA GLY A 69 4.43 -23.34 6.94
C GLY A 69 3.93 -22.60 5.70
N GLU A 70 3.28 -23.33 4.80
CA GLU A 70 2.79 -22.82 3.50
C GLU A 70 1.55 -21.94 3.68
N PRO A 71 1.61 -20.63 3.34
CA PRO A 71 0.42 -19.79 3.24
C PRO A 71 -0.27 -20.03 1.90
N GLY A 72 -1.60 -19.86 1.87
CA GLY A 72 -2.29 -19.80 0.58
C GLY A 72 -2.15 -18.41 -0.07
N LEU A 73 -2.09 -17.35 0.73
CA LEU A 73 -1.92 -15.96 0.25
C LEU A 73 -0.78 -15.26 0.99
N VAL A 74 0.07 -14.58 0.24
CA VAL A 74 1.09 -13.66 0.74
C VAL A 74 0.77 -12.25 0.27
N VAL A 75 0.53 -11.34 1.20
CA VAL A 75 0.32 -9.91 0.93
C VAL A 75 1.60 -9.16 1.26
N ASN A 76 2.34 -8.74 0.24
CA ASN A 76 3.58 -8.02 0.42
C ASN A 76 3.36 -6.51 0.43
N CYS A 77 3.41 -5.93 1.63
CA CYS A 77 3.29 -4.49 1.88
C CYS A 77 4.61 -3.84 2.31
N ALA A 78 5.70 -4.62 2.43
CA ALA A 78 6.97 -4.10 2.90
C ALA A 78 7.63 -3.22 1.84
N ALA A 79 8.04 -2.02 2.25
CA ALA A 79 8.82 -1.11 1.42
C ALA A 79 9.50 -0.03 2.27
N ILE A 80 10.68 0.39 1.84
CA ILE A 80 11.18 1.75 2.08
C ILE A 80 10.35 2.68 1.20
N SER A 81 9.35 3.34 1.81
CA SER A 81 8.34 4.14 1.11
C SER A 81 8.66 5.64 1.00
N GLN A 82 9.75 6.08 1.62
CA GLN A 82 10.13 7.51 1.63
C GLN A 82 11.10 7.78 0.47
N PRO A 83 10.73 8.60 -0.53
CA PRO A 83 11.60 8.87 -1.68
C PRO A 83 13.00 9.34 -1.30
N ARG A 84 13.11 10.17 -0.26
CA ARG A 84 14.39 10.67 0.26
C ARG A 84 15.27 9.53 0.80
N ALA A 85 14.72 8.62 1.60
CA ALA A 85 15.47 7.47 2.11
C ALA A 85 15.98 6.56 0.97
N CYS A 86 15.19 6.40 -0.09
CA CYS A 86 15.62 5.67 -1.28
C CYS A 86 16.70 6.39 -2.10
N GLU A 87 16.83 7.72 -1.99
CA GLU A 87 17.94 8.46 -2.60
C GLU A 87 19.20 8.41 -1.74
N GLU A 88 19.04 8.41 -0.42
CA GLU A 88 20.14 8.35 0.55
C GLU A 88 20.83 6.97 0.55
N ASP A 89 20.05 5.89 0.42
CA ASP A 89 20.57 4.51 0.31
C ASP A 89 19.84 3.72 -0.81
N PRO A 90 20.25 3.89 -2.07
CA PRO A 90 19.61 3.22 -3.21
C PRO A 90 19.74 1.70 -3.20
N ASP A 91 20.86 1.18 -2.70
CA ASP A 91 21.15 -0.26 -2.69
C ASP A 91 20.25 -0.96 -1.67
N LEU A 92 20.12 -0.41 -0.46
CA LEU A 92 19.18 -0.90 0.53
C LEU A 92 17.73 -0.78 0.03
N ALA A 93 17.37 0.34 -0.59
CA ALA A 93 16.04 0.52 -1.16
C ALA A 93 15.73 -0.54 -2.24
N MET A 94 16.69 -0.88 -3.08
CA MET A 94 16.51 -1.94 -4.07
C MET A 94 16.37 -3.32 -3.40
N ALA A 95 17.24 -3.63 -2.45
CA ALA A 95 17.24 -4.91 -1.73
C ALA A 95 15.95 -5.16 -0.94
N VAL A 96 15.34 -4.11 -0.38
CA VAL A 96 14.08 -4.21 0.37
C VAL A 96 12.85 -4.14 -0.54
N ASN A 97 12.81 -3.20 -1.50
CA ASN A 97 11.60 -2.94 -2.28
C ASN A 97 11.38 -3.95 -3.40
N VAL A 98 12.45 -4.53 -3.96
CA VAL A 98 12.35 -5.66 -4.89
C VAL A 98 12.33 -6.94 -4.06
N PRO A 99 11.23 -7.73 -4.09
CA PRO A 99 11.03 -8.82 -3.16
C PRO A 99 11.80 -10.10 -3.54
N THR A 100 13.06 -9.97 -3.95
CA THR A 100 13.89 -11.09 -4.43
C THR A 100 13.99 -12.21 -3.41
N ARG A 101 14.38 -11.89 -2.17
CA ARG A 101 14.51 -12.87 -1.08
C ARG A 101 13.18 -13.53 -0.72
N LEU A 102 12.09 -12.75 -0.69
CA LEU A 102 10.75 -13.29 -0.45
C LEU A 102 10.35 -14.29 -1.55
N VAL A 103 10.58 -13.95 -2.82
CA VAL A 103 10.20 -14.82 -3.95
C VAL A 103 11.11 -16.04 -4.04
N GLU A 104 12.42 -15.87 -4.02
CA GLU A 104 13.39 -16.95 -4.23
C GLU A 104 13.50 -17.87 -3.01
N ASP A 105 13.71 -17.31 -1.81
CA ASP A 105 14.06 -18.12 -0.63
C ASP A 105 12.83 -18.68 0.09
N TYR A 106 11.69 -17.99 0.01
CA TYR A 106 10.46 -18.39 0.69
C TYR A 106 9.42 -18.97 -0.29
N LEU A 107 8.93 -18.19 -1.26
CA LEU A 107 7.83 -18.65 -2.12
C LEU A 107 8.21 -19.80 -3.05
N HIS A 108 9.34 -19.71 -3.74
CA HIS A 108 9.88 -20.79 -4.57
C HIS A 108 10.64 -21.81 -3.74
N GLY A 109 11.62 -21.36 -2.96
CA GLY A 109 12.54 -22.22 -2.23
C GLY A 109 11.88 -23.15 -1.21
N ARG A 110 10.66 -22.83 -0.73
CA ARG A 110 9.93 -23.66 0.25
C ARG A 110 8.63 -24.25 -0.25
N PHE A 111 7.96 -23.58 -1.19
CA PHE A 111 6.60 -23.93 -1.58
C PHE A 111 6.42 -24.06 -3.10
N GLU A 112 7.51 -24.12 -3.87
CA GLU A 112 7.49 -24.39 -5.32
C GLU A 112 6.59 -23.41 -6.11
N GLY A 113 6.43 -22.19 -5.60
CA GLY A 113 5.61 -21.16 -6.25
C GLY A 113 4.10 -21.37 -6.13
N ARG A 114 3.64 -22.26 -5.23
CA ARG A 114 2.21 -22.49 -4.98
C ARG A 114 1.47 -21.29 -4.35
N PRO A 115 2.01 -20.58 -3.34
CA PRO A 115 1.28 -19.48 -2.72
C PRO A 115 0.88 -18.39 -3.72
N ALA A 116 -0.25 -17.72 -3.47
CA ALA A 116 -0.63 -16.53 -4.22
C ALA A 116 0.13 -15.31 -3.67
N LEU A 117 0.66 -14.45 -4.54
CA LEU A 117 1.37 -13.21 -4.14
C LEU A 117 0.59 -11.95 -4.54
N ALA A 118 0.02 -11.25 -3.56
CA ALA A 118 -0.46 -9.88 -3.73
C ALA A 118 0.67 -8.90 -3.42
N HIS A 119 1.24 -8.27 -4.44
CA HIS A 119 2.35 -7.31 -4.28
C HIS A 119 1.86 -5.87 -4.37
N LEU A 120 2.06 -5.09 -3.30
CA LEU A 120 1.70 -3.68 -3.29
C LEU A 120 2.78 -2.86 -3.99
N SER A 121 2.37 -2.11 -5.01
CA SER A 121 3.15 -1.08 -5.71
C SER A 121 2.59 0.32 -5.40
N THR A 122 2.94 1.31 -6.22
CA THR A 122 2.66 2.73 -5.97
C THR A 122 2.33 3.48 -7.25
N ASP A 123 1.53 4.52 -7.13
CA ASP A 123 1.32 5.53 -8.18
C ASP A 123 2.57 6.34 -8.54
N HIS A 124 3.65 6.28 -7.74
CA HIS A 124 4.95 6.87 -8.07
C HIS A 124 5.66 6.18 -9.26
N VAL A 125 5.15 5.06 -9.77
CA VAL A 125 5.63 4.48 -11.05
C VAL A 125 5.20 5.30 -12.26
N TYR A 126 4.19 6.16 -12.13
CA TYR A 126 3.69 7.02 -13.19
C TYR A 126 4.48 8.33 -13.32
N ARG A 127 4.56 8.84 -14.55
CA ARG A 127 5.27 10.09 -14.90
C ARG A 127 4.63 11.34 -14.33
N GLY A 128 3.33 11.30 -14.08
CA GLY A 128 2.60 12.44 -13.54
C GLY A 128 2.05 13.43 -14.57
N ARG A 129 1.89 13.03 -15.85
CA ARG A 129 1.57 13.92 -16.98
C ARG A 129 0.13 13.83 -17.50
N LYS A 130 -0.60 12.79 -17.11
CA LYS A 130 -1.95 12.50 -17.55
C LYS A 130 -2.82 12.20 -16.33
N ALA A 131 -4.07 12.67 -16.35
CA ALA A 131 -5.06 12.33 -15.33
C ALA A 131 -5.65 10.93 -15.58
N LEU A 132 -6.05 10.25 -14.49
CA LEU A 132 -6.77 8.98 -14.52
C LEU A 132 -6.09 7.93 -15.42
N VAL A 133 -4.79 7.74 -15.23
CA VAL A 133 -3.98 6.79 -16.01
C VAL A 133 -4.50 5.37 -15.78
N THR A 134 -4.62 4.59 -16.85
CA THR A 134 -4.90 3.14 -16.74
C THR A 134 -3.59 2.34 -16.70
N GLU A 135 -3.60 1.16 -16.07
CA GLU A 135 -2.39 0.34 -15.94
C GLU A 135 -1.77 -0.12 -17.28
N ASP A 136 -2.57 -0.15 -18.35
CA ASP A 136 -2.15 -0.59 -19.69
C ASP A 136 -1.42 0.52 -20.48
N GLU A 137 -1.49 1.78 -20.02
CA GLU A 137 -0.82 2.92 -20.64
C GLU A 137 0.69 2.97 -20.34
N ARG A 138 1.43 2.03 -20.93
CA ARG A 138 2.88 1.90 -20.71
C ARG A 138 3.69 3.18 -20.97
N SER A 139 3.23 4.07 -21.85
CA SER A 139 3.88 5.36 -22.11
C SER A 139 3.90 6.30 -20.89
N GLU A 140 2.93 6.11 -19.97
CA GLU A 140 2.82 6.89 -18.75
C GLU A 140 3.59 6.30 -17.57
N VAL A 141 4.14 5.09 -17.72
CA VAL A 141 5.07 4.50 -16.75
C VAL A 141 6.45 5.13 -16.94
N GLY A 142 7.00 5.67 -15.85
CA GLY A 142 8.23 6.45 -15.86
C GLY A 142 8.42 7.20 -14.55
N PRO A 143 8.90 6.52 -13.50
CA PRO A 143 9.01 7.10 -12.17
C PRO A 143 9.95 8.31 -12.12
N VAL A 144 9.54 9.32 -11.36
CA VAL A 144 10.26 10.60 -11.22
C VAL A 144 11.14 10.70 -9.97
N ASN A 145 11.22 9.63 -9.16
CA ASN A 145 12.04 9.56 -7.96
C ASN A 145 12.57 8.14 -7.73
N ALA A 146 13.52 7.99 -6.79
CA ALA A 146 14.15 6.71 -6.48
C ALA A 146 13.15 5.66 -5.98
N TYR A 147 12.21 6.04 -5.11
CA TYR A 147 11.17 5.14 -4.62
C TYR A 147 10.36 4.53 -5.77
N GLY A 148 9.82 5.36 -6.66
CA GLY A 148 9.08 4.91 -7.84
C GLY A 148 9.90 4.00 -8.75
N ARG A 149 11.21 4.28 -8.92
CA ARG A 149 12.12 3.39 -9.67
C ARG A 149 12.19 2.01 -9.03
N THR A 150 12.50 1.93 -7.73
CA THR A 150 12.59 0.63 -7.04
C THR A 150 11.28 -0.16 -7.08
N LYS A 151 10.12 0.51 -7.03
CA LYS A 151 8.82 -0.16 -7.12
C LYS A 151 8.53 -0.63 -8.54
N LEU A 152 8.92 0.10 -9.58
CA LEU A 152 8.81 -0.37 -10.96
C LEU A 152 9.72 -1.58 -11.23
N GLU A 153 10.93 -1.59 -10.67
CA GLU A 153 11.81 -2.77 -10.71
C GLU A 153 11.18 -3.97 -10.00
N ALA A 154 10.51 -3.74 -8.86
CA ALA A 154 9.77 -4.78 -8.16
C ALA A 154 8.62 -5.35 -8.99
N GLU A 155 7.85 -4.51 -9.70
CA GLU A 155 6.81 -4.96 -10.62
C GLU A 155 7.38 -5.84 -11.74
N THR A 156 8.52 -5.42 -12.30
CA THR A 156 9.21 -6.14 -13.38
C THR A 156 9.68 -7.51 -12.88
N PHE A 157 10.37 -7.54 -11.74
CA PHE A 157 10.85 -8.77 -11.11
C PHE A 157 9.71 -9.73 -10.75
N VAL A 158 8.65 -9.26 -10.08
CA VAL A 158 7.52 -10.12 -9.71
C VAL A 158 6.86 -10.70 -10.97
N SER A 159 6.67 -9.87 -12.00
CA SER A 159 6.05 -10.30 -13.26
C SER A 159 6.87 -11.35 -14.00
N SER A 160 8.20 -11.26 -13.96
CA SER A 160 9.09 -12.22 -14.63
C SER A 160 9.36 -13.48 -13.82
N SER A 161 9.35 -13.38 -12.49
CA SER A 161 9.90 -14.42 -11.62
C SER A 161 8.84 -15.22 -10.87
N TYR A 162 7.58 -14.76 -10.82
CA TYR A 162 6.54 -15.43 -10.02
C TYR A 162 5.20 -15.46 -10.74
N ALA A 163 4.77 -16.61 -11.26
CA ALA A 163 3.56 -16.69 -12.09
C ALA A 163 2.25 -16.42 -11.31
N ASN A 164 2.15 -16.87 -10.06
CA ASN A 164 0.94 -16.75 -9.24
C ASN A 164 0.88 -15.42 -8.47
N HIS A 165 0.85 -14.30 -9.19
CA HIS A 165 0.86 -12.96 -8.61
C HIS A 165 -0.30 -12.06 -9.05
N ALA A 166 -0.51 -11.01 -8.28
CA ALA A 166 -1.23 -9.80 -8.68
C ALA A 166 -0.51 -8.58 -8.09
N ILE A 167 -0.30 -7.55 -8.90
CA ILE A 167 0.36 -6.31 -8.53
C ILE A 167 -0.69 -5.21 -8.38
N PHE A 168 -0.68 -4.49 -7.27
CA PHE A 168 -1.63 -3.43 -6.96
C PHE A 168 -0.91 -2.09 -6.83
N ARG A 169 -1.02 -1.23 -7.84
CA ARG A 169 -0.48 0.15 -7.81
C ARG A 169 -1.38 1.01 -6.96
N SER A 170 -1.00 1.22 -5.71
CA SER A 170 -1.81 1.99 -4.77
C SER A 170 -1.50 3.49 -4.86
N SER A 171 -2.54 4.33 -4.68
CA SER A 171 -2.34 5.76 -4.43
C SER A 171 -2.04 6.04 -2.96
N ILE A 172 -2.31 7.26 -2.48
CA ILE A 172 -2.18 7.59 -1.06
C ILE A 172 -3.15 6.73 -0.25
N ILE A 173 -2.59 5.82 0.54
CA ILE A 173 -3.35 5.02 1.51
C ILE A 173 -3.61 5.88 2.74
N TYR A 174 -4.88 6.01 3.13
CA TYR A 174 -5.28 6.81 4.29
C TYR A 174 -6.35 6.11 5.15
N GLY A 175 -6.51 6.56 6.40
CA GLY A 175 -7.40 5.95 7.38
C GLY A 175 -7.16 6.47 8.80
N GLY A 176 -7.65 5.72 9.80
CA GLY A 176 -7.44 6.03 11.22
C GLY A 176 -5.98 5.90 11.65
N SER A 177 -5.63 6.54 12.76
CA SER A 177 -4.25 6.53 13.27
C SER A 177 -3.78 5.12 13.68
N LYS A 178 -2.50 4.85 13.47
CA LYS A 178 -1.80 3.63 13.90
C LYS A 178 -0.42 3.98 14.45
N ASP A 179 0.16 3.09 15.25
CA ASP A 179 1.49 3.28 15.82
C ASP A 179 2.57 2.94 14.80
N VAL A 180 2.92 3.92 13.96
CA VAL A 180 3.91 3.75 12.89
C VAL A 180 5.10 4.72 13.00
N GLY A 181 5.24 5.41 14.13
CA GLY A 181 6.36 6.31 14.41
C GLY A 181 6.45 7.55 13.51
N ARG A 182 5.44 7.81 12.68
CA ARG A 182 5.33 9.00 11.82
C ARG A 182 3.89 9.48 11.74
N THR A 183 3.71 10.78 11.48
CA THR A 183 2.39 11.35 11.21
C THR A 183 1.92 10.90 9.82
N LEU A 184 0.72 10.34 9.78
CA LEU A 184 0.05 9.90 8.56
C LEU A 184 -0.62 11.09 7.86
N PHE A 185 -0.86 10.98 6.56
CA PHE A 185 -1.29 12.13 5.73
C PHE A 185 -2.55 12.85 6.26
N VAL A 186 -3.61 12.11 6.58
CA VAL A 186 -4.87 12.71 7.05
C VAL A 186 -4.73 13.28 8.46
N GLN A 187 -3.97 12.63 9.34
CA GLN A 187 -3.67 13.13 10.68
C GLN A 187 -2.78 14.38 10.62
N PHE A 188 -1.86 14.47 9.66
CA PHE A 188 -1.05 15.66 9.41
C PHE A 188 -1.94 16.83 8.98
N LEU A 189 -2.86 16.61 8.04
CA LEU A 189 -3.82 17.65 7.64
C LEU A 189 -4.68 18.11 8.82
N ASP A 190 -5.17 17.17 9.65
CA ASP A 190 -6.00 17.49 10.81
C ASP A 190 -5.23 18.35 11.83
N GLN A 191 -3.98 17.99 12.13
CA GLN A 191 -3.10 18.75 13.02
C GLN A 191 -2.81 20.15 12.45
N ALA A 192 -2.47 20.24 11.17
CA ALA A 192 -2.10 21.51 10.53
C ALA A 192 -3.30 22.47 10.45
N LEU A 193 -4.48 21.97 10.11
CA LEU A 193 -5.69 22.77 9.96
C LEU A 193 -6.38 23.08 11.29
N GLY A 194 -6.18 22.24 12.32
CA GLY A 194 -6.77 22.40 13.64
C GLY A 194 -6.08 23.46 14.51
N ALA A 195 -4.81 23.77 14.26
CA ALA A 195 -4.05 24.74 15.03
C ALA A 195 -4.67 26.16 15.02
N GLU A 196 -4.57 26.86 16.15
CA GLU A 196 -5.08 28.23 16.28
C GLU A 196 -4.31 29.18 15.35
N GLY A 197 -5.04 30.05 14.64
CA GLY A 197 -4.45 30.96 13.67
C GLY A 197 -3.83 30.29 12.44
N ALA A 198 -4.01 28.98 12.23
CA ALA A 198 -3.34 28.26 11.17
C ALA A 198 -3.77 28.68 9.75
N GLU A 199 -2.78 28.78 8.86
CA GLU A 199 -2.92 28.77 7.42
C GLU A 199 -2.08 27.61 6.87
N PHE A 200 -2.68 26.76 6.05
CA PHE A 200 -2.06 25.58 5.48
C PHE A 200 -1.96 25.72 3.96
N GLY A 201 -0.73 25.81 3.46
CA GLY A 201 -0.44 25.78 2.03
C GLY A 201 -0.71 24.40 1.44
N ALA A 202 -1.76 24.29 0.61
CA ALA A 202 -2.14 23.03 -0.03
C ALA A 202 -1.97 23.12 -1.55
N PHE A 203 -1.26 22.15 -2.14
CA PHE A 203 -1.04 22.10 -3.59
C PHE A 203 -2.36 21.92 -4.36
N ARG A 204 -2.70 22.89 -5.22
CA ARG A 204 -3.89 22.82 -6.09
C ARG A 204 -3.68 21.99 -7.35
N ASN A 205 -2.44 21.74 -7.73
CA ASN A 205 -2.02 21.06 -8.95
C ASN A 205 -1.19 19.78 -8.69
N GLU A 206 -1.32 19.16 -7.51
CA GLU A 206 -0.84 17.80 -7.25
C GLU A 206 -2.02 16.86 -7.00
N PHE A 207 -2.33 15.97 -7.95
CA PHE A 207 -3.53 15.13 -7.96
C PHE A 207 -3.24 13.65 -7.74
N ARG A 208 -4.13 13.00 -6.99
CA ARG A 208 -4.06 11.59 -6.59
C ARG A 208 -5.46 10.97 -6.58
N SER A 209 -5.52 9.63 -6.47
CA SER A 209 -6.77 8.90 -6.24
C SER A 209 -6.73 8.24 -4.85
N PRO A 210 -6.80 9.01 -3.74
CA PRO A 210 -6.54 8.51 -2.40
C PRO A 210 -7.43 7.30 -2.08
N VAL A 211 -6.86 6.24 -1.54
CA VAL A 211 -7.55 4.97 -1.28
C VAL A 211 -7.72 4.74 0.22
N TYR A 212 -8.94 4.41 0.63
CA TYR A 212 -9.23 4.14 2.03
C TYR A 212 -8.64 2.80 2.43
N VAL A 213 -7.93 2.75 3.55
CA VAL A 213 -7.20 1.55 3.99
C VAL A 213 -8.10 0.33 4.17
N ARG A 214 -9.37 0.52 4.55
CA ARG A 214 -10.33 -0.59 4.68
C ARG A 214 -10.72 -1.19 3.33
N ASP A 215 -10.73 -0.42 2.25
CA ASP A 215 -10.97 -0.97 0.91
C ASP A 215 -9.85 -1.94 0.52
N ILE A 216 -8.61 -1.67 0.94
CA ILE A 216 -7.46 -2.56 0.71
C ILE A 216 -7.59 -3.84 1.56
N VAL A 217 -8.09 -3.72 2.80
CA VAL A 217 -8.40 -4.88 3.65
C VAL A 217 -9.47 -5.75 2.99
N THR A 218 -10.57 -5.16 2.53
CA THR A 218 -11.64 -5.86 1.81
C THR A 218 -11.13 -6.54 0.53
N LEU A 219 -10.25 -5.88 -0.22
CA LEU A 219 -9.59 -6.50 -1.37
C LEU A 219 -8.79 -7.73 -0.93
N CYS A 220 -7.96 -7.65 0.11
CA CYS A 220 -7.14 -8.78 0.54
C CYS A 220 -7.99 -9.95 1.07
N ALA A 221 -9.08 -9.68 1.78
CA ALA A 221 -10.06 -10.69 2.18
C ALA A 221 -10.70 -11.36 0.95
N THR A 222 -11.07 -10.57 -0.06
CA THR A 222 -11.61 -11.09 -1.33
C THR A 222 -10.59 -12.00 -2.03
N LEU A 223 -9.31 -11.60 -2.06
CA LEU A 223 -8.24 -12.43 -2.64
C LEU A 223 -8.05 -13.74 -1.86
N ALA A 224 -8.09 -13.70 -0.52
CA ALA A 224 -8.00 -14.87 0.32
C ALA A 224 -9.16 -15.85 0.02
N ASP A 225 -10.39 -15.36 -0.02
CA ASP A 225 -11.57 -16.16 -0.36
C ASP A 225 -11.46 -16.82 -1.73
N ARG A 226 -11.00 -16.08 -2.75
CA ARG A 226 -10.79 -16.61 -4.10
C ARG A 226 -9.76 -17.74 -4.11
N VAL A 227 -8.63 -17.54 -3.44
CA VAL A 227 -7.58 -18.55 -3.33
C VAL A 227 -8.06 -19.79 -2.58
N ALA A 228 -8.79 -19.61 -1.48
CA ALA A 228 -9.35 -20.72 -0.70
C ALA A 228 -10.36 -21.57 -1.50
N ARG A 229 -11.07 -20.95 -2.45
CA ARG A 229 -12.01 -21.65 -3.38
C ARG A 229 -11.32 -22.25 -4.60
N GLY A 230 -10.01 -22.08 -4.77
CA GLY A 230 -9.26 -22.57 -5.93
C GLY A 230 -9.43 -21.72 -7.19
N GLU A 231 -9.95 -20.49 -7.08
CA GLU A 231 -10.15 -19.58 -8.22
C GLU A 231 -8.87 -18.80 -8.61
N GLY A 232 -7.78 -19.00 -7.86
CA GLY A 232 -6.52 -18.28 -8.01
C GLY A 232 -6.61 -16.81 -7.56
N ILE A 233 -5.46 -16.11 -7.58
CA ILE A 233 -5.36 -14.72 -7.12
C ILE A 233 -6.06 -13.72 -8.05
N ALA A 234 -6.13 -14.01 -9.34
CA ALA A 234 -6.80 -13.19 -10.34
C ALA A 234 -7.24 -14.06 -11.53
N PRO A 235 -8.22 -13.63 -12.35
CA PRO A 235 -8.61 -14.34 -13.56
C PRO A 235 -7.43 -14.53 -14.53
N PRO A 236 -7.35 -15.64 -15.29
CA PRO A 236 -6.34 -15.82 -16.32
C PRO A 236 -6.22 -14.62 -17.26
N ALA A 237 -5.00 -14.18 -17.54
CA ALA A 237 -4.73 -13.05 -18.42
C ALA A 237 -3.48 -13.31 -19.26
N GLU A 238 -3.47 -12.78 -20.49
CA GLU A 238 -2.26 -12.67 -21.30
C GLU A 238 -1.47 -11.44 -20.83
N GLY A 239 -0.37 -11.66 -20.11
CA GLY A 239 0.53 -10.59 -19.63
C GLY A 239 0.47 -10.28 -18.13
N PRO A 240 1.15 -9.21 -17.68
CA PRO A 240 1.28 -8.86 -16.26
C PRO A 240 -0.06 -8.57 -15.59
N ARG A 241 -0.26 -9.09 -14.39
CA ARG A 241 -1.51 -8.92 -13.60
C ARG A 241 -1.42 -7.68 -12.73
N VAL A 242 -1.41 -6.52 -13.38
CA VAL A 242 -1.34 -5.20 -12.72
C VAL A 242 -2.72 -4.58 -12.63
N PHE A 243 -3.02 -3.98 -11.48
CA PHE A 243 -4.26 -3.27 -11.18
C PHE A 243 -3.97 -1.96 -10.47
N ASN A 244 -4.59 -0.87 -10.92
CA ASN A 244 -4.67 0.37 -10.16
C ASN A 244 -5.60 0.24 -8.96
N LEU A 245 -5.12 0.66 -7.79
CA LEU A 245 -5.82 0.64 -6.50
C LEU A 245 -5.94 2.06 -5.96
N GLY A 246 -6.87 2.82 -6.56
CA GLY A 246 -7.22 4.18 -6.16
C GLY A 246 -8.66 4.28 -5.65
N GLY A 247 -8.92 5.31 -4.85
CA GLY A 247 -10.29 5.71 -4.52
C GLY A 247 -11.06 6.19 -5.76
N PRO A 248 -12.38 6.44 -5.62
CA PRO A 248 -13.23 6.80 -6.75
C PRO A 248 -12.98 8.22 -7.29
N GLU A 249 -12.24 9.05 -6.57
CA GLU A 249 -12.10 10.48 -6.84
C GLU A 249 -10.65 10.86 -7.16
N ARG A 250 -10.49 11.73 -8.17
CA ARG A 250 -9.24 12.46 -8.42
C ARG A 250 -9.24 13.74 -7.58
N LEU A 251 -8.40 13.79 -6.55
CA LEU A 251 -8.35 14.90 -5.59
C LEU A 251 -6.96 15.54 -5.54
N SER A 252 -6.93 16.87 -5.50
CA SER A 252 -5.72 17.62 -5.15
C SER A 252 -5.46 17.61 -3.64
N ARG A 253 -4.28 18.09 -3.22
CA ARG A 253 -4.02 18.35 -1.78
C ARG A 253 -4.99 19.38 -1.21
N ALA A 254 -5.35 20.40 -1.99
CA ALA A 254 -6.32 21.40 -1.60
C ALA A 254 -7.73 20.81 -1.44
N ASP A 255 -8.16 19.93 -2.36
CA ASP A 255 -9.47 19.27 -2.27
C ASP A 255 -9.55 18.42 -1.00
N MET A 256 -8.55 17.57 -0.74
CA MET A 256 -8.50 16.75 0.47
C MET A 256 -8.52 17.59 1.75
N ALA A 257 -7.79 18.72 1.78
CA ALA A 257 -7.78 19.63 2.91
C ALA A 257 -9.15 20.29 3.16
N ARG A 258 -9.83 20.75 2.11
CA ARG A 258 -11.19 21.33 2.21
C ARG A 258 -12.22 20.32 2.68
N MET A 259 -12.20 19.11 2.14
CA MET A 259 -13.09 18.03 2.57
C MET A 259 -12.90 17.73 4.07
N LEU A 260 -11.65 17.75 4.55
CA LEU A 260 -11.36 17.62 5.97
C LEU A 260 -11.86 18.81 6.80
N CYS A 261 -11.69 20.05 6.32
CA CYS A 261 -12.28 21.24 6.97
C CYS A 261 -13.79 21.08 7.15
N GLY A 262 -14.50 20.67 6.09
CA GLY A 262 -15.93 20.38 6.15
C GLY A 262 -16.29 19.31 7.18
N ARG A 263 -15.48 18.24 7.27
CA ARG A 263 -15.72 17.18 8.28
C ARG A 263 -15.49 17.64 9.70
N ARG A 264 -14.43 18.42 9.95
CA ARG A 264 -13.98 18.81 11.29
C ARG A 264 -14.57 20.14 11.78
N GLY A 265 -15.26 20.87 10.91
CA GLY A 265 -15.76 22.22 11.20
C GLY A 265 -14.66 23.28 11.23
N TYR A 266 -13.50 23.01 10.62
CA TYR A 266 -12.44 24.01 10.52
C TYR A 266 -12.81 25.07 9.48
N PRO A 267 -12.45 26.35 9.69
CA PRO A 267 -12.73 27.39 8.69
C PRO A 267 -12.01 27.11 7.37
N GLU A 268 -12.74 27.06 6.25
CA GLU A 268 -12.15 26.78 4.92
C GLU A 268 -11.06 27.78 4.52
N ARG A 269 -11.14 29.03 5.00
CA ARG A 269 -10.09 30.04 4.77
C ARG A 269 -8.69 29.63 5.25
N ARG A 270 -8.59 28.60 6.10
CA ARG A 270 -7.29 28.05 6.54
C ARG A 270 -6.59 27.27 5.43
N VAL A 271 -7.30 26.86 4.37
CA VAL A 271 -6.70 26.21 3.20
C VAL A 271 -6.26 27.29 2.22
N VAL A 272 -4.95 27.51 2.13
CA VAL A 272 -4.35 28.44 1.17
C VAL A 272 -3.84 27.62 -0.01
N GLU A 273 -4.46 27.80 -1.19
CA GLU A 273 -3.98 27.12 -2.39
C GLU A 273 -2.63 27.66 -2.83
N VAL A 274 -1.68 26.76 -3.05
CA VAL A 274 -0.36 27.06 -3.57
C VAL A 274 -0.03 26.18 -4.77
N ASP A 275 0.85 26.66 -5.64
CA ASP A 275 1.39 25.83 -6.72
C ASP A 275 2.44 24.88 -6.19
N ARG A 276 2.42 23.67 -6.75
CA ARG A 276 3.47 22.70 -6.58
C ARG A 276 4.80 23.24 -7.14
N PRO A 277 5.91 23.17 -6.39
CA PRO A 277 7.24 23.57 -6.88
C PRO A 277 7.67 22.73 -8.09
N ALA A 278 8.43 23.34 -9.01
CA ALA A 278 8.93 22.65 -10.21
C ALA A 278 9.93 21.53 -9.87
N GLU A 279 10.67 21.68 -8.76
CA GLU A 279 11.67 20.74 -8.26
C GLU A 279 11.07 19.59 -7.46
N ALA A 280 9.76 19.58 -7.26
CA ALA A 280 9.10 18.56 -6.44
C ALA A 280 9.29 17.16 -7.06
N LYS A 281 9.96 16.28 -6.33
CA LYS A 281 10.25 14.89 -6.75
C LYS A 281 9.07 13.93 -6.53
N SER A 282 7.87 14.35 -6.90
CA SER A 282 6.65 13.54 -6.97
C SER A 282 5.98 13.70 -8.35
N PRO A 283 5.05 12.82 -8.76
CA PRO A 283 4.28 13.05 -9.97
C PRO A 283 3.25 14.18 -9.73
N ALA A 284 3.03 15.04 -10.72
CA ALA A 284 2.05 16.13 -10.62
C ALA A 284 0.63 15.57 -10.62
N ASP A 285 0.32 14.68 -11.57
CA ASP A 285 -0.93 13.95 -11.59
C ASP A 285 -0.70 12.45 -11.70
N ALA A 286 -0.82 11.76 -10.57
CA ALA A 286 -0.79 10.30 -10.52
C ALA A 286 -2.16 9.73 -10.12
N SER A 287 -3.22 10.46 -10.46
CA SER A 287 -4.57 9.90 -10.41
C SER A 287 -4.68 8.75 -11.41
N MET A 288 -5.41 7.73 -11.00
CA MET A 288 -5.51 6.46 -11.70
C MET A 288 -6.97 6.06 -11.89
N ASP A 289 -7.26 5.42 -13.02
CA ASP A 289 -8.53 4.71 -13.20
C ASP A 289 -8.40 3.31 -12.60
N SER A 290 -9.34 2.97 -11.70
CA SER A 290 -9.40 1.67 -11.02
C SER A 290 -10.54 0.78 -11.53
N ALA A 291 -11.12 1.05 -12.71
CA ALA A 291 -12.21 0.26 -13.29
C ALA A 291 -11.86 -1.23 -13.39
N LYS A 292 -10.69 -1.57 -13.94
CA LYS A 292 -10.23 -2.96 -14.06
C LYS A 292 -10.23 -3.69 -12.71
N LEU A 293 -9.78 -3.04 -11.64
CA LEU A 293 -9.81 -3.60 -10.29
C LEU A 293 -11.25 -3.87 -9.82
N ARG A 294 -12.14 -2.89 -9.96
CA ARG A 294 -13.54 -3.00 -9.52
C ARG A 294 -14.26 -4.10 -10.29
N ASP A 295 -14.08 -4.17 -11.60
CA ASP A 295 -14.72 -5.17 -12.46
C ASP A 295 -14.18 -6.57 -12.19
N THR A 296 -12.88 -6.69 -11.86
CA THR A 296 -12.24 -7.99 -11.60
C THR A 296 -12.59 -8.56 -10.23
N PHE A 297 -12.62 -7.72 -9.20
CA PHE A 297 -12.75 -8.16 -7.81
C PHE A 297 -14.07 -7.78 -7.15
N GLY A 298 -14.96 -7.06 -7.84
CA GLY A 298 -16.20 -6.55 -7.26
C GLY A 298 -15.96 -5.53 -6.14
N LEU A 299 -14.79 -4.89 -6.09
CA LEU A 299 -14.42 -3.98 -5.01
C LEU A 299 -15.15 -2.63 -5.17
N ALA A 300 -15.95 -2.26 -4.19
CA ALA A 300 -16.48 -0.90 -4.08
C ALA A 300 -15.46 -0.03 -3.33
N THR A 301 -14.97 1.04 -3.97
CA THR A 301 -14.06 1.98 -3.32
C THR A 301 -14.83 3.10 -2.62
N THR A 302 -14.37 3.47 -1.42
CA THR A 302 -15.04 4.41 -0.52
C THR A 302 -14.69 5.85 -0.91
N PRO A 303 -15.68 6.73 -1.16
CA PRO A 303 -15.45 8.16 -1.37
C PRO A 303 -14.72 8.80 -0.18
N PHE A 304 -13.89 9.80 -0.45
CA PHE A 304 -13.01 10.40 0.55
C PHE A 304 -13.79 11.04 1.69
N ASP A 305 -14.90 11.74 1.40
CA ASP A 305 -15.77 12.34 2.41
C ASP A 305 -16.41 11.30 3.32
N ARG A 306 -16.81 10.14 2.76
CA ARG A 306 -17.41 9.03 3.50
C ARG A 306 -16.39 8.40 4.43
N ALA A 307 -15.18 8.13 3.96
CA ALA A 307 -14.12 7.59 4.78
C ALA A 307 -13.73 8.55 5.92
N LEU A 308 -13.72 9.87 5.69
CA LEU A 308 -13.48 10.87 6.73
C LEU A 308 -14.50 10.80 7.89
N ARG A 309 -15.75 10.38 7.62
CA ARG A 309 -16.77 10.19 8.67
C ARG A 309 -16.42 9.05 9.62
N GLU A 310 -15.83 7.98 9.09
CA GLU A 310 -15.37 6.84 9.89
C GLU A 310 -14.08 7.14 10.65
N ILE A 311 -13.18 7.93 10.05
CA ILE A 311 -11.88 8.28 10.64
C ILE A 311 -12.05 9.27 11.80
N PHE A 312 -12.95 10.24 11.64
CA PHE A 312 -13.23 11.28 12.62
C PHE A 312 -14.72 11.26 12.94
N PRO A 313 -15.23 10.35 13.80
CA PRO A 313 -16.66 10.22 14.10
C PRO A 313 -17.26 11.51 14.68
#